data_AF-A0A819H5H8-F1
#
_entry.id   AF-A0A819H5H8-F1
#
_cell.length_a   1.000
_cell.length_b   1.000
_cell.length_c   1.000
_cell.angle_alpha   90.00
_cell.angle_beta   90.00
_cell.angle_gamma   90.00
#
_symmetry.space_group_name_H-M   'P 1'
#
loop_
_entity.id
_entity.type
_entity.pdbx_description
1 polymer ?
#
loop_
_entity_poly.entity_id
_entity_poly.type
_entity_poly.pdbx_seq_one_letter_code
_entity_poly.pdbx_strand_id
1 'polypeptide(L)'
;MSPLWIVIFFHLLSIEARSCKMRKFIFNAHPTPAQLSWLEQSDIGFLIHYNMALYLPVEYDGCNRNPKLVPDIKLFNPSTLNTDNWVQTFVDVGAKYAILVAKHNCGFTTWPTQVQFQLTTNETIAYNYSILYSPKSSIDLVGSFIGSCRKAEIRTGLYYSVVWNNWLNVQDTRVQPGPLAPGQMSINQHTYESIVLKQLEELWMNYGELLEIWFDGGYSESLKNGILSLLEKYQSSASIFNGFGLTNNSIRNIDNEFGFAPDDTWLTVNANGQEDPDGEYFSPPECPTTLQVSDRWFYGGYDFPIRPLDELIHVYHTSVGRNCKLVLDLAVNQDGIVDPRHARRYKELGDFIRNCYSNSLPSNFTCSNNNCVLQFSTTQLVDRVIIREDLRSLAGASIRQWSIDGLMMWGDCINCWIEIPSAKGQSIGNKRIVLFGEALLIRAVRLNIYKISGNLPTLAQFDAYLCQ
;
A
#
# COMPACT_ATOMS: atom_id res chain seq x y z
N MET A 1 -74.89 23.70 60.86
CA MET A 1 -74.81 23.71 59.39
C MET A 1 -73.34 23.74 59.03
N SER A 2 -72.83 22.59 58.59
CA SER A 2 -71.41 22.31 58.36
C SER A 2 -70.95 22.80 56.99
N PRO A 3 -69.77 23.43 56.84
CA PRO A 3 -69.10 23.53 55.55
C PRO A 3 -68.04 22.44 55.40
N LEU A 4 -68.04 21.84 54.20
CA LEU A 4 -67.15 20.79 53.70
C LEU A 4 -65.66 21.17 53.80
N TRP A 5 -64.85 20.25 54.28
CA TRP A 5 -63.40 20.23 54.03
C TRP A 5 -63.14 19.45 52.73
N ILE A 6 -62.64 20.14 51.70
CA ILE A 6 -62.16 19.51 50.46
C ILE A 6 -60.70 19.13 50.68
N VAL A 7 -60.41 17.83 50.73
CA VAL A 7 -59.06 17.28 50.72
C VAL A 7 -58.62 17.12 49.27
N ILE A 8 -57.63 17.91 48.84
CA ILE A 8 -57.02 17.80 47.51
C ILE A 8 -55.92 16.73 47.59
N PHE A 9 -56.14 15.59 46.95
CA PHE A 9 -55.11 14.57 46.73
C PHE A 9 -54.19 15.01 45.58
N PHE A 10 -52.94 15.34 45.88
CA PHE A 10 -51.89 15.44 44.88
C PHE A 10 -51.48 14.02 44.45
N HIS A 11 -51.90 13.59 43.26
CA HIS A 11 -51.29 12.44 42.59
C HIS A 11 -49.94 12.88 41.99
N LEU A 12 -48.85 12.45 42.62
CA LEU A 12 -47.52 12.47 42.02
C LEU A 12 -47.49 11.47 40.86
N LEU A 13 -47.58 11.98 39.64
CA LEU A 13 -47.23 11.24 38.43
C LEU A 13 -45.69 11.11 38.40
N SER A 14 -45.18 9.94 38.78
CA SER A 14 -43.79 9.55 38.55
C SER A 14 -43.58 9.35 37.05
N ILE A 15 -43.02 10.37 36.38
CA ILE A 15 -42.47 10.23 35.03
C ILE A 15 -41.18 9.41 35.16
N GLU A 16 -41.26 8.11 34.90
CA GLU A 16 -40.07 7.32 34.61
C GLU A 16 -39.43 7.86 33.33
N ALA A 17 -38.34 8.61 33.48
CA ALA A 17 -37.46 8.94 32.39
C ALA A 17 -36.86 7.64 31.84
N ARG A 18 -37.52 7.05 30.84
CA ARG A 18 -36.88 6.06 29.97
C ARG A 18 -35.69 6.75 29.32
N SER A 19 -34.50 6.43 29.83
CA SER A 19 -33.23 6.65 29.15
C SER A 19 -33.36 6.08 27.73
N CYS A 20 -33.68 6.94 26.77
CA CYS A 20 -33.46 6.65 25.38
C CYS A 20 -31.93 6.62 25.23
N LYS A 21 -31.34 5.43 25.33
CA LYS A 21 -29.98 5.22 24.82
C LYS A 21 -30.04 5.64 23.35
N MET A 22 -29.60 6.87 23.04
CA MET A 22 -29.32 7.25 21.66
C MET A 22 -28.42 6.14 21.12
N ARG A 23 -28.93 5.37 20.14
CA ARG A 23 -28.05 4.53 19.34
C ARG A 23 -27.00 5.49 18.79
N LYS A 24 -25.77 5.36 19.25
CA LYS A 24 -24.63 6.02 18.61
C LYS A 24 -24.69 5.52 17.18
N PHE A 25 -25.05 6.38 16.23
CA PHE A 25 -24.98 6.03 14.82
C PHE A 25 -23.51 5.77 14.54
N ILE A 26 -23.15 4.50 14.35
CA ILE A 26 -21.80 4.13 13.98
C ILE A 26 -21.67 4.44 12.50
N PHE A 27 -20.93 5.51 12.20
CA PHE A 27 -20.50 5.82 10.84
C PHE A 27 -19.11 5.22 10.67
N ASN A 28 -18.97 4.26 9.75
CA ASN A 28 -17.67 3.73 9.40
C ASN A 28 -16.89 4.81 8.63
N ALA A 29 -15.59 4.89 8.86
CA ALA A 29 -14.72 5.77 8.08
C ALA A 29 -14.70 5.34 6.61
N HIS A 30 -14.68 6.33 5.71
CA HIS A 30 -14.71 6.12 4.26
C HIS A 30 -13.41 6.60 3.61
N PRO A 31 -13.01 5.98 2.48
CA PRO A 31 -11.87 6.47 1.72
C PRO A 31 -12.12 7.89 1.21
N THR A 32 -11.08 8.72 1.20
CA THR A 32 -11.07 9.95 0.40
C THR A 32 -11.04 9.60 -1.09
N PRO A 33 -11.34 10.55 -2.01
CA PRO A 33 -11.20 10.31 -3.44
C PRO A 33 -9.79 9.84 -3.87
N ALA A 34 -8.74 10.34 -3.20
CA ALA A 34 -7.35 9.90 -3.45
C ALA A 34 -7.13 8.44 -3.05
N GLN A 35 -7.54 8.07 -1.83
CA GLN A 35 -7.44 6.69 -1.33
C GLN A 35 -8.26 5.71 -2.18
N LEU A 36 -9.45 6.13 -2.61
CA LEU A 36 -10.29 5.33 -3.49
C LEU A 36 -9.64 5.14 -4.88
N SER A 37 -9.09 6.20 -5.48
CA SER A 37 -8.32 6.14 -6.73
C SER A 37 -7.14 5.17 -6.63
N TRP A 38 -6.45 5.15 -5.47
CA TRP A 38 -5.38 4.20 -5.18
C TRP A 38 -5.87 2.75 -5.02
N LEU A 39 -6.96 2.53 -4.27
CA LEU A 39 -7.60 1.22 -4.08
C LEU A 39 -8.13 0.61 -5.39
N GLU A 40 -8.51 1.46 -6.35
CA GLU A 40 -9.07 1.05 -7.64
C GLU A 40 -8.03 0.68 -8.69
N GLN A 41 -6.74 0.92 -8.42
CA GLN A 41 -5.67 0.35 -9.24
C GLN A 41 -5.60 -1.18 -9.05
N SER A 42 -4.73 -1.85 -9.81
CA SER A 42 -4.42 -3.27 -9.61
C SER A 42 -4.05 -3.55 -8.15
N ASP A 43 -4.35 -4.75 -7.65
CA ASP A 43 -4.02 -5.14 -6.27
C ASP A 43 -2.51 -5.30 -6.02
N ILE A 44 -1.74 -5.37 -7.10
CA ILE A 44 -0.27 -5.43 -7.09
C ILE A 44 0.31 -4.19 -7.79
N GLY A 45 1.31 -3.57 -7.17
CA GLY A 45 2.15 -2.51 -7.73
C GLY A 45 3.64 -2.84 -7.58
N PHE A 46 4.50 -1.92 -8.02
CA PHE A 46 5.95 -2.06 -7.92
C PHE A 46 6.62 -0.91 -7.19
N LEU A 47 7.63 -1.21 -6.38
CA LEU A 47 8.58 -0.23 -5.84
C LEU A 47 9.95 -0.46 -6.49
N ILE A 48 10.63 0.58 -6.94
CA ILE A 48 11.86 0.44 -7.72
C ILE A 48 13.04 1.05 -6.95
N HIS A 49 13.86 0.19 -6.34
CA HIS A 49 15.13 0.58 -5.71
C HIS A 49 16.27 0.65 -6.72
N TYR A 50 16.41 1.82 -7.37
CA TYR A 50 17.50 2.10 -8.30
C TYR A 50 18.26 3.37 -7.93
N ASN A 51 19.32 3.23 -7.14
CA ASN A 51 20.09 4.33 -6.56
C ASN A 51 21.53 3.86 -6.25
N MET A 52 22.39 4.71 -5.65
CA MET A 52 23.83 4.43 -5.41
C MET A 52 24.13 3.11 -4.70
N ALA A 53 23.25 2.65 -3.80
CA ALA A 53 23.46 1.40 -3.07
C ALA A 53 23.56 0.16 -3.97
N LEU A 54 23.07 0.25 -5.21
CA LEU A 54 23.22 -0.78 -6.24
C LEU A 54 24.69 -1.08 -6.61
N TYR A 55 25.56 -0.08 -6.52
CA TYR A 55 26.97 -0.17 -6.90
C TYR A 55 27.88 -0.53 -5.72
N LEU A 56 27.30 -0.84 -4.57
CA LEU A 56 28.00 -1.21 -3.35
C LEU A 56 27.98 -2.73 -3.14
N PRO A 57 28.88 -3.25 -2.31
CA PRO A 57 28.77 -4.61 -1.79
C PRO A 57 27.39 -4.88 -1.17
N VAL A 58 26.92 -6.12 -1.30
CA VAL A 58 25.54 -6.54 -0.95
C VAL A 58 25.17 -6.29 0.52
N GLU A 59 26.14 -6.21 1.43
CA GLU A 59 25.94 -5.92 2.84
C GLU A 59 25.51 -4.47 3.12
N TYR A 60 25.63 -3.56 2.15
CA TYR A 60 25.28 -2.15 2.27
C TYR A 60 23.95 -1.80 1.61
N ASP A 61 22.95 -2.69 1.75
CA ASP A 61 21.62 -2.47 1.17
C ASP A 61 21.05 -1.10 1.58
N GLY A 62 20.68 -0.30 0.57
CA GLY A 62 20.15 1.04 0.76
C GLY A 62 21.08 2.07 1.45
N CYS A 63 22.33 1.75 1.75
CA CYS A 63 23.17 2.50 2.70
C CYS A 63 22.64 2.51 4.16
N ASN A 64 21.79 1.54 4.54
CA ASN A 64 21.06 1.54 5.83
C ASN A 64 21.95 1.26 7.04
N ARG A 65 23.01 0.45 6.89
CA ARG A 65 23.80 -0.08 8.02
C ARG A 65 25.07 0.71 8.33
N ASN A 66 25.40 1.71 7.52
CA ASN A 66 26.60 2.51 7.70
C ASN A 66 26.32 3.99 7.41
N PRO A 67 25.99 4.80 8.43
CA PRO A 67 25.65 6.21 8.25
C PRO A 67 26.82 7.08 7.76
N LYS A 68 28.05 6.55 7.84
CA LYS A 68 29.27 7.23 7.39
C LYS A 68 29.61 6.95 5.92
N LEU A 69 28.85 6.07 5.26
CA LEU A 69 29.13 5.65 3.89
C LEU A 69 28.54 6.66 2.89
N VAL A 70 29.43 7.34 2.17
CA VAL A 70 29.10 8.18 1.02
C VAL A 70 29.76 7.58 -0.23
N PRO A 71 29.01 6.84 -1.06
CA PRO A 71 29.53 6.26 -2.30
C PRO A 71 30.07 7.32 -3.28
N ASP A 72 31.14 7.02 -4.01
CA ASP A 72 31.62 7.89 -5.10
C ASP A 72 30.55 7.96 -6.20
N ILE A 73 30.11 9.17 -6.52
CA ILE A 73 29.08 9.45 -7.53
C ILE A 73 29.45 8.91 -8.92
N LYS A 74 30.74 8.73 -9.21
CA LYS A 74 31.23 8.15 -10.47
C LYS A 74 30.82 6.69 -10.65
N LEU A 75 30.42 6.00 -9.59
CA LEU A 75 29.92 4.63 -9.67
C LEU A 75 28.57 4.54 -10.40
N PHE A 76 27.75 5.62 -10.37
CA PHE A 76 26.47 5.63 -11.07
C PHE A 76 26.68 5.76 -12.59
N ASN A 77 26.79 4.62 -13.27
CA ASN A 77 27.14 4.59 -14.69
C ASN A 77 26.45 3.44 -15.46
N PRO A 78 25.11 3.37 -15.50
CA PRO A 78 24.42 2.29 -16.19
C PRO A 78 24.66 2.28 -17.69
N SER A 79 25.11 1.16 -18.25
CA SER A 79 25.46 1.09 -19.66
C SER A 79 24.25 1.20 -20.61
N THR A 80 23.10 0.60 -20.22
CA THR A 80 21.93 0.42 -21.09
C THR A 80 20.61 0.78 -20.39
N LEU A 81 20.61 1.79 -19.52
CA LEU A 81 19.43 2.21 -18.77
C LEU A 81 18.22 2.38 -19.68
N ASN A 82 17.14 1.64 -19.38
CA ASN A 82 15.93 1.65 -20.17
C ASN A 82 14.69 1.45 -19.29
N THR A 83 13.94 2.52 -19.03
CA THR A 83 12.71 2.46 -18.22
C THR A 83 11.53 1.84 -18.94
N ASP A 84 11.52 1.78 -20.29
CA ASP A 84 10.51 1.03 -21.05
C ASP A 84 10.67 -0.49 -20.78
N ASN A 85 11.90 -0.97 -20.53
CA ASN A 85 12.15 -2.36 -20.11
C ASN A 85 11.57 -2.67 -18.73
N TRP A 86 11.59 -1.72 -17.79
CA TRP A 86 11.00 -1.89 -16.46
C TRP A 86 9.48 -1.98 -16.56
N VAL A 87 8.89 -1.09 -17.35
CA VAL A 87 7.45 -1.04 -17.62
C VAL A 87 6.92 -2.34 -18.22
N GLN A 88 7.69 -3.01 -19.07
CA GLN A 88 7.30 -4.32 -19.58
C GLN A 88 7.05 -5.34 -18.45
N THR A 89 7.86 -5.29 -17.39
CA THR A 89 7.66 -6.17 -16.22
C THR A 89 6.36 -5.85 -15.50
N PHE A 90 6.01 -4.57 -15.36
CA PHE A 90 4.74 -4.16 -14.74
C PHE A 90 3.54 -4.67 -15.54
N VAL A 91 3.59 -4.53 -16.87
CA VAL A 91 2.56 -5.05 -17.79
C VAL A 91 2.46 -6.57 -17.70
N ASP A 92 3.59 -7.27 -17.68
CA ASP A 92 3.65 -8.74 -17.60
C ASP A 92 3.05 -9.28 -16.29
N VAL A 93 3.07 -8.51 -15.21
CA VAL A 93 2.40 -8.85 -13.95
C VAL A 93 0.93 -8.40 -13.91
N GLY A 94 0.57 -7.40 -14.72
CA GLY A 94 -0.75 -6.76 -14.69
C GLY A 94 -0.85 -5.60 -13.69
N ALA A 95 0.30 -5.05 -13.26
CA ALA A 95 0.35 -3.88 -12.41
C ALA A 95 -0.09 -2.62 -13.18
N LYS A 96 -0.80 -1.74 -12.47
CA LYS A 96 -1.33 -0.45 -12.95
C LYS A 96 -0.69 0.75 -12.26
N TYR A 97 0.21 0.49 -11.32
CA TYR A 97 0.99 1.54 -10.67
C TYR A 97 2.39 1.08 -10.29
N ALA A 98 3.31 2.03 -10.21
CA ALA A 98 4.69 1.82 -9.82
C ALA A 98 5.28 3.06 -9.12
N ILE A 99 6.17 2.87 -8.15
CA ILE A 99 6.80 3.90 -7.32
C ILE A 99 8.31 3.87 -7.53
N LEU A 100 8.91 4.99 -7.93
CA LEU A 100 10.36 5.10 -8.07
C LEU A 100 10.99 5.71 -6.82
N VAL A 101 12.10 5.11 -6.35
CA VAL A 101 12.97 5.70 -5.33
C VAL A 101 13.77 6.86 -5.93
N ALA A 102 13.18 8.06 -5.86
CA ALA A 102 13.80 9.28 -6.37
C ALA A 102 15.09 9.59 -5.58
N LYS A 103 15.05 9.42 -4.25
CA LYS A 103 16.20 9.58 -3.35
C LYS A 103 16.12 8.58 -2.18
N HIS A 104 17.16 7.76 -2.01
CA HIS A 104 17.30 6.85 -0.86
C HIS A 104 18.28 7.40 0.20
N ASN A 105 18.58 6.61 1.22
CA ASN A 105 19.36 6.99 2.41
C ASN A 105 20.82 7.38 2.13
N CYS A 106 21.42 6.96 1.01
CA CYS A 106 22.74 7.47 0.60
C CYS A 106 22.72 8.99 0.35
N GLY A 107 21.55 9.56 0.00
CA GLY A 107 21.35 10.98 -0.29
C GLY A 107 21.40 11.34 -1.77
N PHE A 108 21.69 10.39 -2.67
CA PHE A 108 21.83 10.68 -4.10
C PHE A 108 20.46 10.86 -4.76
N THR A 109 20.30 11.96 -5.51
CA THR A 109 19.08 12.24 -6.28
C THR A 109 19.18 11.68 -7.69
N THR A 110 18.14 10.96 -8.12
CA THR A 110 18.07 10.33 -9.45
C THR A 110 17.47 11.24 -10.54
N TRP A 111 17.09 12.46 -10.17
CA TRP A 111 16.71 13.53 -11.09
C TRP A 111 17.73 14.68 -11.00
N PRO A 112 17.87 15.51 -12.05
CA PRO A 112 18.83 16.60 -12.09
C PRO A 112 18.36 17.81 -11.25
N THR A 113 18.31 17.64 -9.93
CA THR A 113 17.93 18.70 -8.98
C THR A 113 18.76 19.98 -9.17
N GLN A 114 18.11 21.13 -9.03
CA GLN A 114 18.73 22.45 -9.15
C GLN A 114 18.89 23.13 -7.78
N VAL A 115 18.56 22.42 -6.69
CA VAL A 115 18.64 22.96 -5.33
C VAL A 115 20.05 23.40 -4.98
N GLN A 116 20.15 24.63 -4.47
CA GLN A 116 21.35 25.17 -3.83
C GLN A 116 21.08 25.41 -2.35
N PHE A 117 22.12 25.26 -1.53
CA PHE A 117 22.05 25.42 -0.09
C PHE A 117 23.36 25.97 0.50
N GLN A 118 23.27 26.48 1.72
CA GLN A 118 24.41 27.04 2.45
C GLN A 118 25.03 26.02 3.40
N LEU A 119 26.35 25.89 3.33
CA LEU A 119 27.16 25.16 4.31
C LEU A 119 27.30 25.96 5.60
N THR A 120 27.78 25.31 6.67
CA THR A 120 28.11 26.01 7.94
C THR A 120 29.24 27.03 7.79
N THR A 121 30.00 26.97 6.71
CA THR A 121 31.04 27.95 6.32
C THR A 121 30.45 29.20 5.65
N ASN A 122 29.13 29.27 5.48
CA ASN A 122 28.39 30.27 4.71
C ASN A 122 28.63 30.25 3.19
N GLU A 123 29.31 29.24 2.68
CA GLU A 123 29.42 29.01 1.24
C GLU A 123 28.09 28.44 0.70
N THR A 124 27.59 29.00 -0.41
CA THR A 124 26.44 28.45 -1.12
C THR A 124 26.92 27.52 -2.22
N ILE A 125 26.44 26.27 -2.19
CA ILE A 125 26.78 25.25 -3.18
C ILE A 125 25.52 24.64 -3.80
N ALA A 126 25.67 24.02 -4.97
CA ALA A 126 24.63 23.14 -5.53
C ALA A 126 24.58 21.81 -4.77
N TYR A 127 23.41 21.17 -4.77
CA TYR A 127 23.25 19.78 -4.36
C TYR A 127 23.93 18.86 -5.39
N ASN A 128 25.24 18.71 -5.25
CA ASN A 128 26.08 18.03 -6.23
C ASN A 128 26.18 16.51 -6.05
N TYR A 129 25.47 15.94 -5.08
CA TYR A 129 25.25 14.50 -4.97
C TYR A 129 23.98 14.08 -5.74
N SER A 130 24.01 14.32 -7.05
CA SER A 130 22.87 14.15 -7.96
C SER A 130 23.32 13.51 -9.27
N ILE A 131 22.41 12.82 -9.97
CA ILE A 131 22.65 12.27 -11.31
C ILE A 131 23.26 13.29 -12.26
N LEU A 132 22.96 14.59 -12.10
CA LEU A 132 23.53 15.70 -12.87
C LEU A 132 25.07 15.77 -12.84
N TYR A 133 25.70 15.23 -11.79
CA TYR A 133 27.15 15.22 -11.60
C TYR A 133 27.77 13.81 -11.75
N SER A 134 26.97 12.83 -12.15
CA SER A 134 27.41 11.47 -12.46
C SER A 134 27.88 11.35 -13.92
N PRO A 135 28.50 10.23 -14.32
CA PRO A 135 28.74 9.88 -15.73
C PRO A 135 27.48 9.89 -16.61
N LYS A 136 26.28 9.87 -16.02
CA LYS A 136 24.98 9.97 -16.69
C LYS A 136 24.27 11.30 -16.47
N SER A 137 25.04 12.39 -16.43
CA SER A 137 24.54 13.76 -16.23
C SER A 137 23.44 14.23 -17.19
N SER A 138 23.32 13.63 -18.37
CA SER A 138 22.27 13.94 -19.34
C SER A 138 20.94 13.21 -19.09
N ILE A 139 20.89 12.31 -18.09
CA ILE A 139 19.71 11.51 -17.80
C ILE A 139 18.91 12.13 -16.66
N ASP A 140 17.60 12.25 -16.86
CA ASP A 140 16.62 12.42 -15.81
C ASP A 140 15.88 11.08 -15.63
N LEU A 141 16.21 10.34 -14.57
CA LEU A 141 15.62 9.02 -14.36
C LEU A 141 14.14 9.11 -13.96
N VAL A 142 13.78 10.08 -13.12
CA VAL A 142 12.38 10.30 -12.70
C VAL A 142 11.53 10.64 -13.91
N GLY A 143 12.01 11.56 -14.76
CA GLY A 143 11.33 11.92 -16.01
C GLY A 143 11.21 10.74 -16.97
N SER A 144 12.27 9.95 -17.14
CA SER A 144 12.27 8.76 -18.00
C SER A 144 11.28 7.71 -17.52
N PHE A 145 11.28 7.40 -16.22
CA PHE A 145 10.35 6.45 -15.59
C PHE A 145 8.90 6.87 -15.77
N ILE A 146 8.57 8.13 -15.45
CA ILE A 146 7.19 8.64 -15.59
C ILE A 146 6.77 8.67 -17.06
N GLY A 147 7.68 9.04 -17.96
CA GLY A 147 7.44 9.00 -19.40
C GLY A 147 7.09 7.58 -19.89
N SER A 148 7.87 6.58 -19.48
CA SER A 148 7.63 5.16 -19.81
C SER A 148 6.30 4.66 -19.25
N CYS A 149 6.03 4.92 -17.96
CA CYS A 149 4.78 4.52 -17.32
C CYS A 149 3.56 5.15 -18.00
N ARG A 150 3.65 6.44 -18.36
CA ARG A 150 2.56 7.15 -19.05
C ARG A 150 2.24 6.53 -20.42
N LYS A 151 3.25 6.11 -21.20
CA LYS A 151 3.02 5.42 -22.48
C LYS A 151 2.23 4.11 -22.33
N ALA A 152 2.36 3.45 -21.18
CA ALA A 152 1.72 2.17 -20.87
C ALA A 152 0.50 2.30 -19.95
N GLU A 153 0.01 3.52 -19.71
CA GLU A 153 -1.12 3.81 -18.82
C GLU A 153 -0.93 3.30 -17.38
N ILE A 154 0.32 3.38 -16.89
CA ILE A 154 0.69 3.05 -15.52
C ILE A 154 0.76 4.33 -14.71
N ARG A 155 0.00 4.37 -13.61
CA ARG A 155 0.04 5.47 -12.63
C ARG A 155 1.37 5.44 -11.86
N THR A 156 1.89 6.60 -11.49
CA THR A 156 3.22 6.69 -10.88
C THR A 156 3.19 7.25 -9.48
N GLY A 157 4.05 6.74 -8.62
CA GLY A 157 4.39 7.34 -7.35
C GLY A 157 5.88 7.63 -7.24
N LEU A 158 6.26 8.39 -6.20
CA LEU A 158 7.66 8.66 -5.89
C LEU A 158 7.95 8.44 -4.40
N TYR A 159 9.08 7.80 -4.14
CA TYR A 159 9.66 7.66 -2.81
C TYR A 159 10.72 8.74 -2.59
N TYR A 160 10.73 9.31 -1.39
CA TYR A 160 11.75 10.25 -0.94
C TYR A 160 12.13 10.00 0.52
N SER A 161 13.40 9.65 0.77
CA SER A 161 13.90 9.51 2.15
C SER A 161 14.06 10.88 2.82
N VAL A 162 13.25 11.12 3.85
CA VAL A 162 13.34 12.30 4.75
C VAL A 162 14.13 11.95 6.01
N VAL A 163 14.11 10.68 6.43
CA VAL A 163 14.65 10.26 7.73
C VAL A 163 16.16 10.13 7.67
N TRP A 164 16.73 9.71 6.54
CA TRP A 164 18.16 9.47 6.40
C TRP A 164 18.76 10.16 5.17
N ASN A 165 19.97 10.70 5.34
CA ASN A 165 20.80 11.19 4.25
C ASN A 165 22.27 11.13 4.69
N ASN A 166 22.98 10.07 4.28
CA ASN A 166 24.38 9.88 4.66
C ASN A 166 25.26 11.02 4.15
N TRP A 167 25.06 11.50 2.93
CA TRP A 167 25.82 12.61 2.35
C TRP A 167 25.69 13.92 3.15
N LEU A 168 24.51 14.18 3.70
CA LEU A 168 24.25 15.35 4.56
C LEU A 168 24.42 15.09 6.06
N ASN A 169 24.95 13.92 6.44
CA ASN A 169 25.11 13.49 7.83
C ASN A 169 23.79 13.53 8.65
N VAL A 170 22.71 13.06 8.04
CA VAL A 170 21.38 13.01 8.65
C VAL A 170 20.98 11.57 8.97
N GLN A 171 20.57 11.37 10.23
CA GLN A 171 19.93 10.15 10.71
C GLN A 171 18.74 10.55 11.58
N ASP A 172 17.66 9.76 11.53
CA ASP A 172 16.43 9.97 12.29
C ASP A 172 15.90 11.41 12.18
N THR A 173 15.89 11.94 10.95
CA THR A 173 15.48 13.31 10.57
C THR A 173 16.37 14.44 11.11
N ARG A 174 17.50 14.12 11.75
CA ARG A 174 18.39 15.08 12.38
C ARG A 174 19.79 15.07 11.79
N VAL A 175 20.33 16.26 11.54
CA VAL A 175 21.76 16.44 11.28
C VAL A 175 22.52 16.05 12.55
N GLN A 176 23.43 15.08 12.44
CA GLN A 176 24.16 14.58 13.60
C GLN A 176 25.31 15.51 14.01
N PRO A 177 25.58 15.63 15.31
CA PRO A 177 26.75 16.35 15.80
C PRO A 177 28.04 15.54 15.60
N GLY A 178 29.19 16.22 15.66
CA GLY A 178 30.50 15.57 15.67
C GLY A 178 31.26 15.68 14.35
N PRO A 179 32.40 14.98 14.23
CA PRO A 179 33.23 15.04 13.03
C PRO A 179 32.55 14.34 11.86
N LEU A 180 32.65 14.96 10.69
CA LEU A 180 32.14 14.41 9.43
C LEU A 180 33.01 13.25 8.96
N ALA A 181 32.36 12.22 8.43
CA ALA A 181 33.01 11.16 7.68
C ALA A 181 33.43 11.67 6.28
N PRO A 182 34.38 10.97 5.61
CA PRO A 182 34.79 11.34 4.26
C PRO A 182 33.60 11.47 3.30
N GLY A 183 33.53 12.61 2.60
CA GLY A 183 32.48 12.91 1.62
C GLY A 183 31.20 13.53 2.17
N GLN A 184 31.00 13.57 3.50
CA GLN A 184 29.83 14.21 4.09
C GLN A 184 29.93 15.75 4.08
N MET A 185 28.77 16.41 4.07
CA MET A 185 28.67 17.87 4.05
C MET A 185 28.31 18.45 5.41
N SER A 186 28.96 19.56 5.75
CA SER A 186 28.67 20.32 6.99
C SER A 186 27.50 21.26 6.78
N ILE A 187 26.33 20.88 7.28
CA ILE A 187 25.11 21.70 7.28
C ILE A 187 24.53 21.80 8.69
N ASN A 188 23.57 22.71 8.88
CA ASN A 188 22.73 22.73 10.07
C ASN A 188 21.34 22.16 9.77
N GLN A 189 20.54 21.94 10.81
CA GLN A 189 19.21 21.35 10.70
C GLN A 189 18.27 22.17 9.80
N HIS A 190 18.28 23.50 9.93
CA HIS A 190 17.43 24.38 9.11
C HIS A 190 17.79 24.30 7.61
N THR A 191 19.09 24.20 7.30
CA THR A 191 19.55 23.95 5.93
C THR A 191 19.01 22.60 5.41
N TYR A 192 19.08 21.54 6.22
CA TYR A 192 18.55 20.22 5.81
C TYR A 192 17.05 20.29 5.48
N GLU A 193 16.27 20.89 6.38
CA GLU A 193 14.82 21.02 6.20
C GLU A 193 14.48 21.87 4.96
N SER A 194 15.23 22.93 4.71
CA SER A 194 15.10 23.74 3.50
C SER A 194 15.42 22.95 2.22
N ILE A 195 16.46 22.10 2.23
CA ILE A 195 16.78 21.22 1.11
C ILE A 195 15.63 20.26 0.84
N VAL A 196 15.09 19.61 1.88
CA VAL A 196 13.98 18.67 1.76
C VAL A 196 12.78 19.35 1.10
N LEU A 197 12.31 20.49 1.63
CA LEU A 197 11.14 21.18 1.09
C LEU A 197 11.36 21.63 -0.37
N LYS A 198 12.55 22.15 -0.71
CA LYS A 198 12.86 22.55 -2.09
C LYS A 198 12.89 21.37 -3.04
N GLN A 199 13.46 20.23 -2.63
CA GLN A 199 13.49 19.02 -3.46
C GLN A 199 12.11 18.41 -3.64
N LEU A 200 11.27 18.41 -2.61
CA LEU A 200 9.87 17.98 -2.73
C LEU A 200 9.09 18.90 -3.68
N GLU A 201 9.29 20.22 -3.57
CA GLU A 201 8.70 21.17 -4.52
C GLU A 201 9.14 20.91 -5.97
N GLU A 202 10.44 20.67 -6.23
CA GLU A 202 10.92 20.30 -7.57
C GLU A 202 10.24 19.04 -8.10
N LEU A 203 10.14 17.99 -7.29
CA LEU A 203 9.55 16.72 -7.70
C LEU A 203 8.05 16.88 -8.00
N TRP A 204 7.33 17.58 -7.13
CA TRP A 204 5.88 17.65 -7.20
C TRP A 204 5.35 18.68 -8.19
N MET A 205 6.16 19.69 -8.53
CA MET A 205 5.81 20.67 -9.54
C MET A 205 6.11 20.16 -10.96
N ASN A 206 7.19 19.42 -11.17
CA ASN A 206 7.72 19.18 -12.51
C ASN A 206 7.36 17.83 -13.14
N TYR A 207 6.92 16.86 -12.34
CA TYR A 207 6.76 15.47 -12.79
C TYR A 207 5.30 15.00 -12.94
N GLY A 208 4.35 15.94 -12.83
CA GLY A 208 2.92 15.67 -13.00
C GLY A 208 2.26 15.11 -11.75
N GLU A 209 1.00 14.71 -11.88
CA GLU A 209 0.22 14.15 -10.77
C GLU A 209 0.72 12.74 -10.41
N LEU A 210 0.97 12.54 -9.11
CA LEU A 210 1.36 11.25 -8.55
C LEU A 210 0.13 10.55 -7.95
N LEU A 211 0.07 9.24 -8.12
CA LEU A 211 -0.87 8.39 -7.39
C LEU A 211 -0.47 8.27 -5.92
N GLU A 212 0.83 8.15 -5.68
CA GLU A 212 1.37 7.80 -4.37
C GLU A 212 2.66 8.54 -4.07
N ILE A 213 2.81 9.00 -2.82
CA ILE A 213 4.06 9.58 -2.31
C ILE A 213 4.49 8.76 -1.11
N TRP A 214 5.72 8.27 -1.14
CA TRP A 214 6.25 7.35 -0.16
C TRP A 214 7.28 8.02 0.74
N PHE A 215 6.90 8.25 2.00
CA PHE A 215 7.78 8.71 3.07
C PHE A 215 8.17 7.55 3.97
N ASP A 216 9.21 6.83 3.58
CA ASP A 216 9.72 5.73 4.40
C ASP A 216 10.34 6.26 5.69
N GLY A 217 9.98 5.60 6.80
CA GLY A 217 10.23 6.05 8.16
C GLY A 217 9.55 7.37 8.57
N GLY A 218 8.76 8.00 7.68
CA GLY A 218 8.00 9.22 7.95
C GLY A 218 8.78 10.53 7.76
N TYR A 219 8.47 11.52 8.61
CA TYR A 219 8.97 12.89 8.52
C TYR A 219 9.09 13.50 9.93
N SER A 220 9.85 14.59 10.08
CA SER A 220 9.93 15.32 11.36
C SER A 220 8.73 16.26 11.54
N GLU A 221 8.35 16.51 12.80
CA GLU A 221 7.28 17.48 13.13
C GLU A 221 7.59 18.88 12.58
N SER A 222 8.86 19.29 12.51
CA SER A 222 9.29 20.56 11.93
C SER A 222 8.99 20.68 10.43
N LEU A 223 9.01 19.57 9.69
CA LEU A 223 8.74 19.54 8.25
C LEU A 223 7.24 19.43 7.93
N LYS A 224 6.42 18.97 8.88
CA LYS A 224 5.01 18.65 8.69
C LYS A 224 4.22 19.73 7.96
N ASN A 225 4.26 20.97 8.44
CA ASN A 225 3.50 22.08 7.86
C ASN A 225 3.96 22.41 6.44
N GLY A 226 5.28 22.38 6.19
CA GLY A 226 5.85 22.63 4.87
C GLY A 226 5.48 21.54 3.87
N ILE A 227 5.56 20.28 4.28
CA ILE A 227 5.15 19.12 3.48
C ILE A 227 3.65 19.21 3.16
N LEU A 228 2.80 19.45 4.16
CA LEU A 228 1.35 19.57 3.96
C LEU A 228 1.00 20.69 2.97
N SER A 229 1.63 21.87 3.12
CA SER A 229 1.41 22.99 2.19
C SER A 229 1.81 22.64 0.74
N LEU A 230 2.89 21.90 0.55
CA LEU A 230 3.32 21.45 -0.77
C LEU A 230 2.38 20.37 -1.34
N LEU A 231 1.90 19.45 -0.51
CA LEU A 231 0.91 18.44 -0.92
C LEU A 231 -0.39 19.10 -1.37
N GLU A 232 -0.94 20.03 -0.59
CA GLU A 232 -2.17 20.76 -0.93
C GLU A 232 -2.01 21.55 -2.24
N LYS A 233 -0.82 22.10 -2.48
CA LYS A 233 -0.52 22.93 -3.65
C LYS A 233 -0.31 22.12 -4.93
N TYR A 234 0.38 20.99 -4.86
CA TYR A 234 0.86 20.28 -6.05
C TYR A 234 0.35 18.84 -6.19
N GLN A 235 -0.04 18.17 -5.09
CA GLN A 235 -0.29 16.71 -5.06
C GLN A 235 -1.49 16.33 -4.17
N SER A 236 -2.56 17.13 -4.19
CA SER A 236 -3.75 16.94 -3.32
C SER A 236 -4.54 15.65 -3.61
N SER A 237 -4.30 15.04 -4.78
CA SER A 237 -4.91 13.78 -5.22
C SER A 237 -4.05 12.55 -4.94
N ALA A 238 -2.85 12.71 -4.36
CA ALA A 238 -1.97 11.58 -4.03
C ALA A 238 -2.35 10.93 -2.69
N SER A 239 -2.22 9.62 -2.62
CA SER A 239 -2.17 8.85 -1.38
C SER A 239 -0.77 8.91 -0.77
N ILE A 240 -0.68 9.07 0.54
CA ILE A 240 0.61 9.27 1.22
C ILE A 240 0.92 8.07 2.10
N PHE A 241 1.93 7.29 1.72
CA PHE A 241 2.40 6.16 2.50
C PHE A 241 3.07 6.64 3.78
N ASN A 242 2.65 6.07 4.91
CA ASN A 242 2.93 6.56 6.27
C ASN A 242 2.48 8.02 6.48
N GLY A 243 1.38 8.41 5.84
CA GLY A 243 0.82 9.76 5.89
C GLY A 243 -0.07 10.05 7.10
N PHE A 244 -0.24 9.10 8.03
CA PHE A 244 -1.13 9.31 9.18
C PHE A 244 -0.62 10.49 10.02
N GLY A 245 -1.55 11.36 10.43
CA GLY A 245 -1.22 12.61 11.11
C GLY A 245 -0.68 13.73 10.20
N LEU A 246 -0.33 13.45 8.94
CA LEU A 246 0.04 14.46 7.93
C LEU A 246 -1.17 14.93 7.14
N THR A 247 -1.96 13.98 6.61
CA THR A 247 -3.07 14.23 5.70
C THR A 247 -4.17 13.17 5.88
N ASN A 248 -5.38 13.49 5.43
CA ASN A 248 -6.49 12.54 5.37
C ASN A 248 -6.34 11.51 4.22
N ASN A 249 -5.39 11.71 3.30
CA ASN A 249 -5.10 10.76 2.20
C ASN A 249 -4.08 9.68 2.60
N SER A 250 -3.98 9.36 3.89
CA SER A 250 -2.98 8.41 4.40
C SER A 250 -3.21 6.99 3.89
N ILE A 251 -2.13 6.29 3.53
CA ILE A 251 -2.07 4.83 3.47
C ILE A 251 -0.94 4.37 4.40
N ARG A 252 -0.95 3.13 4.86
CA ARG A 252 0.01 2.67 5.89
C ARG A 252 0.77 1.42 5.48
N ASN A 253 1.98 1.28 6.00
CA ASN A 253 2.65 -0.02 6.04
C ASN A 253 1.82 -1.00 6.89
N ILE A 254 1.89 -2.30 6.56
CA ILE A 254 1.36 -3.42 7.36
C ILE A 254 2.31 -3.84 8.51
N ASP A 255 3.25 -2.97 8.87
CA ASP A 255 4.27 -3.18 9.91
C ASP A 255 5.25 -4.35 9.65
N ASN A 256 5.43 -4.76 8.39
CA ASN A 256 6.48 -5.69 7.98
C ASN A 256 6.84 -5.56 6.49
N GLU A 257 7.93 -6.20 6.08
CA GLU A 257 8.46 -6.19 4.70
C GLU A 257 8.36 -7.56 3.99
N PHE A 258 7.57 -8.48 4.56
CA PHE A 258 7.43 -9.85 4.05
C PHE A 258 6.25 -10.03 3.09
N GLY A 259 5.50 -8.96 2.81
CA GLY A 259 4.28 -9.04 2.01
C GLY A 259 3.18 -9.82 2.73
N PHE A 260 3.12 -9.72 4.06
CA PHE A 260 2.23 -10.49 4.89
C PHE A 260 1.26 -9.58 5.65
N ALA A 261 -0.03 -9.83 5.49
CA ALA A 261 -1.08 -9.26 6.30
C ALA A 261 -1.68 -10.35 7.22
N PRO A 262 -2.07 -10.01 8.47
CA PRO A 262 -2.84 -10.91 9.32
C PRO A 262 -4.15 -11.36 8.65
N ASP A 263 -4.67 -12.52 9.08
CA ASP A 263 -5.91 -13.08 8.53
C ASP A 263 -7.08 -12.10 8.60
N ASP A 264 -7.15 -11.23 9.59
CA ASP A 264 -8.11 -10.14 9.62
C ASP A 264 -7.35 -8.81 9.64
N THR A 265 -7.56 -8.01 8.60
CA THR A 265 -6.85 -6.75 8.36
C THR A 265 -7.86 -5.64 8.06
N TRP A 266 -7.84 -4.59 8.88
CA TRP A 266 -8.78 -3.48 8.76
C TRP A 266 -8.23 -2.34 7.89
N LEU A 267 -9.13 -1.60 7.23
CA LEU A 267 -8.79 -0.40 6.45
C LEU A 267 -8.75 0.86 7.32
N THR A 268 -9.17 0.73 8.58
CA THR A 268 -9.38 1.83 9.51
C THR A 268 -8.41 1.77 10.67
N VAL A 269 -8.08 2.95 11.20
CA VAL A 269 -7.18 3.13 12.34
C VAL A 269 -7.80 4.07 13.37
N ASN A 270 -7.39 3.92 14.62
CA ASN A 270 -7.77 4.81 15.71
C ASN A 270 -6.97 6.13 15.66
N ALA A 271 -7.20 7.02 16.64
CA ALA A 271 -6.53 8.32 16.72
C ALA A 271 -4.99 8.25 16.85
N ASN A 272 -4.43 7.08 17.18
CA ASN A 272 -2.98 6.85 17.28
C ASN A 272 -2.41 6.19 16.01
N GLY A 273 -3.21 6.02 14.96
CA GLY A 273 -2.79 5.34 13.72
C GLY A 273 -2.69 3.82 13.85
N GLN A 274 -3.16 3.25 14.96
CA GLN A 274 -3.18 1.80 15.16
C GLN A 274 -4.43 1.21 14.53
N GLU A 275 -4.28 0.06 13.89
CA GLU A 275 -5.38 -0.67 13.27
C GLU A 275 -6.54 -0.90 14.26
N ASP A 276 -7.74 -0.51 13.84
CA ASP A 276 -8.95 -0.61 14.64
C ASP A 276 -10.17 -0.83 13.73
N PRO A 277 -10.92 -1.92 13.88
CA PRO A 277 -12.16 -2.12 13.13
C PRO A 277 -13.14 -0.95 13.26
N ASP A 278 -13.24 -0.34 14.44
CA ASP A 278 -14.15 0.77 14.73
C ASP A 278 -13.42 2.14 14.69
N GLY A 279 -12.25 2.17 14.06
CA GLY A 279 -11.41 3.36 13.89
C GLY A 279 -12.10 4.47 13.11
N GLU A 280 -11.83 5.71 13.51
CA GLU A 280 -12.44 6.93 12.94
C GLU A 280 -11.76 7.40 11.65
N TYR A 281 -10.57 6.86 11.35
CA TYR A 281 -9.76 7.28 10.21
C TYR A 281 -9.58 6.13 9.23
N PHE A 282 -9.76 6.43 7.94
CA PHE A 282 -9.47 5.49 6.87
C PHE A 282 -7.99 5.63 6.49
N SER A 283 -7.22 4.55 6.58
CA SER A 283 -5.80 4.51 6.21
C SER A 283 -5.45 3.08 5.79
N PRO A 284 -5.78 2.66 4.56
CA PRO A 284 -5.71 1.26 4.13
C PRO A 284 -4.25 0.76 4.10
N PRO A 285 -4.02 -0.56 4.26
CA PRO A 285 -2.68 -1.09 4.34
C PRO A 285 -2.11 -1.42 2.97
N GLU A 286 -0.81 -1.24 2.87
CA GLU A 286 0.02 -1.72 1.78
C GLU A 286 1.12 -2.64 2.35
N CYS A 287 1.39 -3.71 1.60
CA CYS A 287 2.23 -4.84 1.97
C CYS A 287 3.47 -4.82 1.08
N PRO A 288 4.51 -4.05 1.43
CA PRO A 288 5.76 -4.03 0.69
C PRO A 288 6.51 -5.36 0.86
N THR A 289 7.17 -5.84 -0.19
CA THR A 289 8.11 -6.96 -0.11
C THR A 289 9.06 -7.04 -1.31
N THR A 290 10.01 -7.98 -1.24
CA THR A 290 11.06 -8.17 -2.22
C THR A 290 10.87 -9.44 -3.05
N LEU A 291 11.35 -9.41 -4.31
CA LEU A 291 11.52 -10.61 -5.15
C LEU A 291 12.65 -11.50 -4.64
N GLN A 292 13.72 -10.86 -4.18
CA GLN A 292 14.92 -11.52 -3.72
C GLN A 292 14.73 -12.04 -2.29
N VAL A 293 15.46 -13.08 -1.90
CA VAL A 293 15.39 -13.59 -0.52
C VAL A 293 16.05 -12.62 0.46
N SER A 294 15.83 -12.84 1.76
CA SER A 294 16.51 -12.11 2.84
C SER A 294 16.28 -10.59 2.80
N ASP A 295 15.10 -10.18 2.35
CA ASP A 295 14.66 -8.78 2.39
C ASP A 295 15.59 -7.83 1.62
N ARG A 296 15.99 -8.28 0.43
CA ARG A 296 16.98 -7.60 -0.41
C ARG A 296 16.27 -6.69 -1.42
N TRP A 297 16.34 -5.38 -1.17
CA TRP A 297 15.65 -4.35 -1.94
C TRP A 297 16.42 -3.89 -3.18
N PHE A 298 17.73 -3.69 -3.07
CA PHE A 298 18.54 -3.41 -4.25
C PHE A 298 18.96 -4.71 -4.95
N TYR A 299 19.20 -4.69 -6.26
CA TYR A 299 19.66 -5.88 -6.99
C TYR A 299 20.91 -6.49 -6.33
N GLY A 300 20.85 -7.78 -6.00
CA GLY A 300 21.89 -8.50 -5.25
C GLY A 300 22.97 -9.13 -6.13
N GLY A 301 22.84 -9.05 -7.46
CA GLY A 301 23.73 -9.72 -8.41
C GLY A 301 23.10 -10.95 -9.05
N TYR A 302 23.79 -11.47 -10.06
CA TYR A 302 23.30 -12.58 -10.88
C TYR A 302 23.07 -13.87 -10.06
N ASP A 303 23.97 -14.16 -9.10
CA ASP A 303 23.90 -15.37 -8.27
C ASP A 303 23.03 -15.20 -7.01
N PHE A 304 22.52 -14.00 -6.74
CA PHE A 304 21.71 -13.77 -5.55
C PHE A 304 20.37 -14.51 -5.67
N PRO A 305 19.92 -15.28 -4.67
CA PRO A 305 18.70 -16.08 -4.79
C PRO A 305 17.43 -15.23 -4.90
N ILE A 306 16.47 -15.73 -5.68
CA ILE A 306 15.11 -15.17 -5.79
C ILE A 306 14.10 -16.14 -5.22
N ARG A 307 13.03 -15.61 -4.64
CA ARG A 307 11.94 -16.38 -4.02
C ARG A 307 11.22 -17.22 -5.08
N PRO A 308 10.99 -18.53 -4.87
CA PRO A 308 10.30 -19.40 -5.82
C PRO A 308 8.84 -18.95 -6.05
N LEU A 309 8.24 -19.43 -7.14
CA LEU A 309 6.90 -18.97 -7.56
C LEU A 309 5.82 -19.31 -6.52
N ASP A 310 5.87 -20.49 -5.93
CA ASP A 310 4.93 -20.93 -4.88
C ASP A 310 4.97 -20.01 -3.65
N GLU A 311 6.15 -19.54 -3.26
CA GLU A 311 6.29 -18.55 -2.20
C GLU A 311 5.65 -17.20 -2.59
N LEU A 312 5.88 -16.72 -3.83
CA LEU A 312 5.27 -15.46 -4.30
C LEU A 312 3.75 -15.56 -4.44
N ILE A 313 3.24 -16.73 -4.82
CA ILE A 313 1.80 -17.02 -4.83
C ILE A 313 1.24 -16.96 -3.41
N HIS A 314 1.94 -17.58 -2.45
CA HIS A 314 1.56 -17.50 -1.04
C HIS A 314 1.51 -16.05 -0.55
N VAL A 315 2.54 -15.26 -0.84
CA VAL A 315 2.58 -13.81 -0.55
C VAL A 315 1.38 -13.08 -1.13
N TYR A 316 1.03 -13.33 -2.40
CA TYR A 316 -0.13 -12.70 -3.03
C TYR A 316 -1.42 -13.03 -2.27
N HIS A 317 -1.63 -14.28 -1.86
CA HIS A 317 -2.80 -14.64 -1.06
C HIS A 317 -2.76 -14.10 0.37
N THR A 318 -1.59 -13.99 0.99
CA THR A 318 -1.44 -13.44 2.34
C THR A 318 -1.33 -11.92 2.40
N SER A 319 -1.38 -11.23 1.26
CA SER A 319 -1.46 -9.76 1.16
C SER A 319 -2.78 -9.36 0.50
N VAL A 320 -2.87 -9.48 -0.83
CA VAL A 320 -4.05 -9.14 -1.64
C VAL A 320 -5.29 -9.91 -1.17
N GLY A 321 -5.11 -11.18 -0.83
CA GLY A 321 -6.20 -12.01 -0.31
C GLY A 321 -6.68 -11.62 1.09
N ARG A 322 -5.94 -10.75 1.79
CA ARG A 322 -6.17 -10.31 3.15
C ARG A 322 -6.28 -8.78 3.25
N ASN A 323 -6.96 -8.16 2.29
CA ASN A 323 -7.34 -6.75 2.34
C ASN A 323 -6.16 -5.76 2.40
N CYS A 324 -5.00 -6.16 1.86
CA CYS A 324 -3.78 -5.35 1.77
C CYS A 324 -3.28 -5.30 0.33
N LYS A 325 -2.95 -4.12 -0.22
CA LYS A 325 -2.36 -4.06 -1.57
C LYS A 325 -0.91 -4.54 -1.51
N LEU A 326 -0.48 -5.34 -2.47
CA LEU A 326 0.90 -5.82 -2.54
C LEU A 326 1.75 -4.84 -3.34
N VAL A 327 2.90 -4.44 -2.80
CA VAL A 327 3.94 -3.77 -3.59
C VAL A 327 5.17 -4.64 -3.61
N LEU A 328 5.54 -5.09 -4.80
CA LEU A 328 6.68 -5.95 -5.02
C LEU A 328 7.86 -5.12 -5.52
N ASP A 329 9.03 -5.28 -4.92
CA ASP A 329 10.23 -4.63 -5.40
C ASP A 329 10.58 -5.08 -6.83
N LEU A 330 11.02 -4.14 -7.68
CA LEU A 330 11.67 -4.40 -8.95
C LEU A 330 13.20 -4.30 -8.80
N ALA A 331 13.86 -5.44 -8.79
CA ALA A 331 15.31 -5.51 -8.73
C ALA A 331 15.96 -5.24 -10.11
N VAL A 332 16.35 -3.99 -10.34
CA VAL A 332 17.03 -3.56 -11.59
C VAL A 332 18.55 -3.67 -11.45
N ASN A 333 19.22 -4.27 -12.44
CA ASN A 333 20.66 -4.51 -12.42
C ASN A 333 21.51 -3.24 -12.67
N GLN A 334 22.82 -3.33 -12.46
CA GLN A 334 23.75 -2.20 -12.62
C GLN A 334 23.75 -1.57 -14.03
N ASP A 335 23.37 -2.31 -15.07
CA ASP A 335 23.25 -1.78 -16.43
C ASP A 335 21.97 -0.97 -16.67
N GLY A 336 21.03 -1.00 -15.71
CA GLY A 336 19.77 -0.26 -15.75
C GLY A 336 18.63 -1.00 -16.45
N ILE A 337 18.67 -2.32 -16.45
CA ILE A 337 17.62 -3.20 -16.99
C ILE A 337 17.23 -4.27 -15.97
N VAL A 338 16.06 -4.86 -16.13
CA VAL A 338 15.61 -6.00 -15.33
C VAL A 338 16.36 -7.25 -15.79
N ASP A 339 16.96 -7.99 -14.85
CA ASP A 339 17.64 -9.24 -15.17
C ASP A 339 16.64 -10.25 -15.79
N PRO A 340 16.97 -10.94 -16.90
CA PRO A 340 16.05 -11.87 -17.54
C PRO A 340 15.53 -12.99 -16.62
N ARG A 341 16.30 -13.41 -15.61
CA ARG A 341 15.87 -14.37 -14.58
C ARG A 341 14.79 -13.78 -13.69
N HIS A 342 14.93 -12.51 -13.30
CA HIS A 342 13.94 -11.79 -12.50
C HIS A 342 12.68 -11.54 -13.33
N ALA A 343 12.82 -11.05 -14.56
CA ALA A 343 11.71 -10.83 -15.50
C ALA A 343 10.86 -12.10 -15.70
N ARG A 344 11.49 -13.28 -15.85
CA ARG A 344 10.78 -14.56 -15.93
C ARG A 344 9.94 -14.84 -14.68
N ARG A 345 10.50 -14.65 -13.49
CA ARG A 345 9.79 -14.90 -12.23
C ARG A 345 8.61 -13.94 -12.03
N TYR A 346 8.78 -12.65 -12.36
CA TYR A 346 7.66 -11.70 -12.35
C TYR A 346 6.57 -12.13 -13.32
N LYS A 347 6.94 -12.50 -14.55
CA LYS A 347 5.98 -12.97 -15.55
C LYS A 347 5.24 -14.24 -15.09
N GLU A 348 5.94 -15.22 -14.50
CA GLU A 348 5.34 -16.43 -13.93
C GLU A 348 4.25 -16.10 -12.89
N LEU A 349 4.53 -15.13 -12.00
CA LEU A 349 3.55 -14.63 -11.04
C LEU A 349 2.36 -13.96 -11.73
N GLY A 350 2.61 -13.11 -12.72
CA GLY A 350 1.57 -12.48 -13.53
C GLY A 350 0.68 -13.46 -14.29
N ASP A 351 1.29 -14.51 -14.87
CA ASP A 351 0.59 -15.59 -15.55
C ASP A 351 -0.30 -16.36 -14.58
N PHE A 352 0.19 -16.68 -13.37
CA PHE A 352 -0.62 -17.27 -12.31
C PHE A 352 -1.84 -16.40 -11.96
N ILE A 353 -1.63 -15.10 -11.70
CA ILE A 353 -2.70 -14.18 -11.33
C ILE A 353 -3.77 -14.12 -12.43
N ARG A 354 -3.36 -13.96 -13.69
CA ARG A 354 -4.29 -13.94 -14.83
C ARG A 354 -5.05 -15.25 -14.98
N ASN A 355 -4.34 -16.38 -14.95
CA ASN A 355 -4.95 -17.70 -15.12
C ASN A 355 -5.99 -18.00 -14.03
N CYS A 356 -5.70 -17.62 -12.77
CA CYS A 356 -6.62 -17.87 -11.67
C CYS A 356 -7.80 -16.89 -11.59
N TYR A 357 -7.60 -15.62 -11.96
CA TYR A 357 -8.51 -14.54 -11.53
C TYR A 357 -9.06 -13.64 -12.66
N SER A 358 -8.62 -13.79 -13.91
CA SER A 358 -9.16 -12.96 -15.00
C SER A 358 -10.59 -13.34 -15.39
N ASN A 359 -11.01 -14.58 -15.17
CA ASN A 359 -12.37 -15.04 -15.50
C ASN A 359 -12.95 -15.80 -14.32
N SER A 360 -14.03 -15.29 -13.74
CA SER A 360 -14.81 -16.04 -12.75
C SER A 360 -15.67 -17.10 -13.41
N LEU A 361 -16.07 -18.11 -12.63
CA LEU A 361 -17.03 -19.10 -13.08
C LEU A 361 -18.38 -18.42 -13.36
N PRO A 362 -19.04 -18.73 -14.50
CA PRO A 362 -20.31 -18.10 -14.86
C PRO A 362 -21.36 -18.27 -13.77
N SER A 363 -21.72 -17.16 -13.13
CA SER A 363 -22.60 -17.15 -11.97
C SER A 363 -23.27 -15.79 -11.83
N ASN A 364 -24.33 -15.76 -11.02
CA ASN A 364 -24.93 -14.53 -10.54
C ASN A 364 -25.11 -14.65 -9.04
N PHE A 365 -24.86 -13.57 -8.31
CA PHE A 365 -25.16 -13.52 -6.89
C PHE A 365 -26.32 -12.60 -6.58
N THR A 366 -27.07 -12.94 -5.53
CA THR A 366 -28.12 -12.11 -4.96
C THR A 366 -27.93 -12.00 -3.47
N CYS A 367 -28.03 -10.80 -2.92
CA CYS A 367 -27.95 -10.55 -1.49
C CYS A 367 -29.35 -10.28 -0.90
N SER A 368 -29.64 -10.91 0.23
CA SER A 368 -30.84 -10.68 1.03
C SER A 368 -30.47 -10.61 2.50
N ASN A 369 -30.72 -9.46 3.13
CA ASN A 369 -30.35 -9.17 4.52
C ASN A 369 -28.86 -9.46 4.77
N ASN A 370 -28.60 -10.56 5.47
CA ASN A 370 -27.29 -10.97 5.96
C ASN A 370 -26.65 -12.10 5.14
N ASN A 371 -27.26 -12.51 4.02
CA ASN A 371 -26.74 -13.59 3.19
C ASN A 371 -26.64 -13.16 1.73
N CYS A 372 -25.55 -13.53 1.07
CA CYS A 372 -25.39 -13.42 -0.38
C CYS A 372 -25.19 -14.82 -0.96
N VAL A 373 -25.99 -15.19 -1.96
CA VAL A 373 -25.92 -16.51 -2.61
C VAL A 373 -25.48 -16.32 -4.04
N LEU A 374 -24.36 -16.94 -4.40
CA LEU A 374 -23.82 -17.08 -5.74
C LEU A 374 -24.24 -18.42 -6.33
N GLN A 375 -25.03 -18.40 -7.40
CA GLN A 375 -25.66 -19.58 -7.97
C GLN A 375 -25.04 -19.94 -9.33
N PHE A 376 -24.74 -21.22 -9.54
CA PHE A 376 -24.29 -21.74 -10.83
C PHE A 376 -25.45 -22.38 -11.62
N SER A 377 -25.39 -22.30 -12.94
CA SER A 377 -26.35 -22.92 -13.87
C SER A 377 -26.14 -24.43 -14.02
N THR A 378 -24.91 -24.88 -13.85
CA THR A 378 -24.46 -26.29 -13.79
C THR A 378 -23.67 -26.50 -12.49
N THR A 379 -23.52 -27.74 -12.04
CA THR A 379 -22.59 -28.03 -10.94
C THR A 379 -21.17 -27.69 -11.38
N GLN A 380 -20.40 -27.04 -10.51
CA GLN A 380 -19.05 -26.57 -10.78
C GLN A 380 -18.07 -27.14 -9.75
N LEU A 381 -16.80 -27.32 -10.16
CA LEU A 381 -15.70 -27.45 -9.22
C LEU A 381 -15.24 -26.04 -8.85
N VAL A 382 -15.10 -25.77 -7.55
CA VAL A 382 -14.71 -24.45 -7.02
C VAL A 382 -13.69 -24.64 -5.92
N ASP A 383 -12.57 -23.93 -5.98
CA ASP A 383 -11.51 -24.00 -4.96
C ASP A 383 -11.33 -22.69 -4.18
N ARG A 384 -11.95 -21.60 -4.66
CA ARG A 384 -11.85 -20.29 -4.03
C ARG A 384 -12.98 -19.34 -4.41
N VAL A 385 -13.12 -18.30 -3.60
CA VAL A 385 -13.96 -17.12 -3.91
C VAL A 385 -13.22 -15.82 -3.70
N ILE A 386 -13.65 -14.79 -4.42
CA ILE A 386 -13.30 -13.39 -4.16
C ILE A 386 -14.51 -12.66 -3.63
N ILE A 387 -14.32 -11.86 -2.59
CA ILE A 387 -15.34 -10.99 -2.00
C ILE A 387 -14.76 -9.58 -1.89
N ARG A 388 -15.54 -8.57 -2.30
CA ARG A 388 -15.20 -7.15 -2.13
C ARG A 388 -16.43 -6.41 -1.62
N GLU A 389 -16.27 -5.68 -0.53
CA GLU A 389 -17.28 -4.71 -0.09
C GLU A 389 -17.26 -3.49 -1.03
N ASP A 390 -18.43 -2.89 -1.26
CA ASP A 390 -18.51 -1.61 -1.97
C ASP A 390 -18.15 -0.47 -1.02
N LEU A 391 -16.89 -0.05 -1.08
CA LEU A 391 -16.34 1.03 -0.26
C LEU A 391 -16.90 2.42 -0.62
N ARG A 392 -17.61 2.56 -1.74
CA ARG A 392 -18.30 3.80 -2.12
C ARG A 392 -19.70 3.88 -1.50
N SER A 393 -20.25 2.76 -1.04
CA SER A 393 -21.57 2.70 -0.42
C SER A 393 -21.60 3.40 0.94
N LEU A 394 -22.80 3.74 1.42
CA LEU A 394 -22.98 4.27 2.78
C LEU A 394 -22.52 3.32 3.90
N ALA A 395 -22.33 2.04 3.60
CA ALA A 395 -21.83 1.06 4.55
C ALA A 395 -20.29 1.07 4.66
N GLY A 396 -19.59 1.31 3.54
CA GLY A 396 -18.13 1.20 3.49
C GLY A 396 -17.67 -0.22 3.80
N ALA A 397 -16.54 -0.36 4.48
CA ALA A 397 -16.11 -1.65 5.05
C ALA A 397 -16.88 -1.89 6.37
N SER A 398 -17.95 -2.69 6.32
CA SER A 398 -18.88 -2.88 7.43
C SER A 398 -18.94 -4.30 7.99
N ILE A 399 -18.54 -5.32 7.23
CA ILE A 399 -18.57 -6.73 7.65
C ILE A 399 -17.57 -6.97 8.79
N ARG A 400 -18.03 -7.65 9.86
CA ARG A 400 -17.24 -7.94 11.08
C ARG A 400 -17.16 -9.41 11.44
N GLN A 401 -18.00 -10.25 10.87
CA GLN A 401 -17.94 -11.69 11.06
C GLN A 401 -18.73 -12.38 9.94
N TRP A 402 -18.11 -13.37 9.30
CA TRP A 402 -18.70 -14.06 8.16
C TRP A 402 -18.19 -15.50 8.02
N SER A 403 -18.92 -16.30 7.27
CA SER A 403 -18.49 -17.62 6.78
C SER A 403 -19.00 -17.87 5.36
N ILE A 404 -18.44 -18.88 4.71
CA ILE A 404 -18.89 -19.40 3.42
C ILE A 404 -19.44 -20.81 3.57
N ASP A 405 -20.62 -21.04 2.99
CA ASP A 405 -21.16 -22.38 2.76
C ASP A 405 -21.08 -22.75 1.28
N GLY A 406 -20.88 -24.04 0.99
CA GLY A 406 -21.08 -24.64 -0.32
C GLY A 406 -22.36 -25.47 -0.36
N LEU A 407 -23.14 -25.35 -1.45
CA LEU A 407 -24.26 -26.25 -1.74
C LEU A 407 -23.73 -27.52 -2.41
N MET A 408 -23.54 -28.57 -1.64
CA MET A 408 -22.82 -29.78 -2.04
C MET A 408 -23.61 -30.63 -3.04
N MET A 409 -22.91 -31.19 -4.03
CA MET A 409 -23.48 -32.09 -5.04
C MET A 409 -22.86 -33.49 -5.00
N TRP A 410 -22.25 -33.87 -3.88
CA TRP A 410 -21.57 -35.15 -3.68
C TRP A 410 -21.68 -35.62 -2.21
N GLY A 411 -21.32 -36.88 -1.98
CA GLY A 411 -21.34 -37.51 -0.64
C GLY A 411 -22.74 -37.72 -0.07
N ASP A 412 -22.82 -37.90 1.25
CA ASP A 412 -24.08 -38.16 1.97
C ASP A 412 -24.99 -36.93 2.12
N CYS A 413 -24.58 -35.78 1.59
CA CYS A 413 -25.20 -34.48 1.80
C CYS A 413 -25.46 -33.76 0.46
N ILE A 414 -26.06 -34.47 -0.50
CA ILE A 414 -26.46 -33.88 -1.79
C ILE A 414 -27.57 -32.84 -1.56
N ASN A 415 -27.44 -31.66 -2.17
CA ASN A 415 -28.34 -30.51 -2.03
C ASN A 415 -28.43 -29.93 -0.61
N CYS A 416 -27.38 -30.10 0.20
CA CYS A 416 -27.30 -29.44 1.51
C CYS A 416 -26.26 -28.32 1.49
N TRP A 417 -26.47 -27.31 2.34
CA TRP A 417 -25.46 -26.30 2.62
C TRP A 417 -24.51 -26.81 3.70
N ILE A 418 -23.21 -26.78 3.42
CA ILE A 418 -22.16 -27.11 4.38
C ILE A 418 -21.20 -25.91 4.50
N GLU A 419 -20.96 -25.47 5.73
CA GLU A 419 -19.91 -24.48 6.02
C GLU A 419 -18.55 -25.05 5.62
N ILE A 420 -17.79 -24.29 4.82
CA ILE A 420 -16.42 -24.64 4.45
C ILE A 420 -15.51 -24.23 5.62
N PRO A 421 -14.85 -25.17 6.34
CA PRO A 421 -14.22 -24.86 7.62
C PRO A 421 -13.12 -23.79 7.57
N SER A 422 -12.39 -23.69 6.44
CA SER A 422 -11.34 -22.69 6.21
C SER A 422 -11.88 -21.32 5.80
N ALA A 423 -13.16 -21.21 5.46
CA ALA A 423 -13.74 -20.06 4.78
C ALA A 423 -14.58 -19.20 5.72
N LYS A 424 -13.93 -18.66 6.75
CA LYS A 424 -14.55 -17.73 7.71
C LYS A 424 -13.55 -16.68 8.18
N GLY A 425 -14.05 -15.57 8.66
CA GLY A 425 -13.22 -14.46 9.11
C GLY A 425 -14.04 -13.31 9.66
N GLN A 426 -13.38 -12.18 9.88
CA GLN A 426 -13.99 -10.95 10.38
C GLN A 426 -14.00 -9.87 9.30
N SER A 427 -12.85 -9.59 8.68
CA SER A 427 -12.67 -8.53 7.69
C SER A 427 -12.87 -9.01 6.25
N ILE A 428 -13.39 -8.14 5.38
CA ILE A 428 -13.40 -8.31 3.91
C ILE A 428 -12.80 -7.07 3.24
N GLY A 429 -13.44 -5.92 3.43
CA GLY A 429 -12.97 -4.63 2.92
C GLY A 429 -12.84 -4.59 1.40
N ASN A 430 -11.70 -4.05 0.95
CA ASN A 430 -11.39 -3.89 -0.46
C ASN A 430 -11.34 -5.23 -1.20
N LYS A 431 -10.70 -6.26 -0.62
CA LYS A 431 -10.62 -7.58 -1.24
C LYS A 431 -10.28 -8.68 -0.25
N ARG A 432 -11.03 -9.78 -0.34
CA ARG A 432 -10.76 -11.07 0.29
C ARG A 432 -10.65 -12.15 -0.77
N ILE A 433 -9.57 -12.92 -0.74
CA ILE A 433 -9.45 -14.19 -1.49
C ILE A 433 -9.56 -15.31 -0.46
N VAL A 434 -10.57 -16.15 -0.59
CA VAL A 434 -10.81 -17.26 0.35
C VAL A 434 -10.52 -18.56 -0.37
N LEU A 435 -9.49 -19.27 0.09
CA LEU A 435 -9.11 -20.58 -0.44
C LEU A 435 -9.80 -21.70 0.36
N PHE A 436 -10.40 -22.66 -0.33
CA PHE A 436 -11.10 -23.78 0.31
C PHE A 436 -10.16 -24.93 0.71
N GLY A 437 -8.90 -24.87 0.27
CA GLY A 437 -7.89 -25.92 0.48
C GLY A 437 -7.96 -27.04 -0.57
N GLU A 438 -9.16 -27.41 -1.00
CA GLU A 438 -9.40 -28.33 -2.11
C GLU A 438 -10.57 -27.87 -2.98
N ALA A 439 -10.63 -28.38 -4.21
CA ALA A 439 -11.74 -28.08 -5.12
C ALA A 439 -12.99 -28.86 -4.70
N LEU A 440 -14.09 -28.15 -4.49
CA LEU A 440 -15.37 -28.70 -4.05
C LEU A 440 -16.37 -28.73 -5.20
N LEU A 441 -17.10 -29.85 -5.34
CA LEU A 441 -18.15 -30.00 -6.34
C LEU A 441 -19.48 -29.43 -5.81
N ILE A 442 -19.81 -28.20 -6.21
CA ILE A 442 -20.91 -27.43 -5.62
C ILE A 442 -21.83 -26.79 -6.69
N ARG A 443 -23.08 -26.53 -6.29
CA ARG A 443 -24.11 -25.90 -7.13
C ARG A 443 -24.32 -24.42 -6.83
N ALA A 444 -23.88 -23.97 -5.66
CA ALA A 444 -23.93 -22.59 -5.22
C ALA A 444 -22.93 -22.35 -4.07
N VAL A 445 -22.57 -21.09 -3.86
CA VAL A 445 -21.80 -20.60 -2.70
C VAL A 445 -22.65 -19.59 -1.95
N ARG A 446 -22.66 -19.64 -0.61
CA ARG A 446 -23.36 -18.66 0.22
C ARG A 446 -22.39 -17.98 1.17
N LEU A 447 -22.31 -16.67 1.11
CA LEU A 447 -21.72 -15.84 2.15
C LEU A 447 -22.75 -15.58 3.23
N ASN A 448 -22.47 -15.99 4.46
CA ASN A 448 -23.23 -15.66 5.66
C ASN A 448 -22.55 -14.53 6.41
N ILE A 449 -23.29 -13.48 6.77
CA ILE A 449 -22.79 -12.29 7.49
C ILE A 449 -23.43 -12.27 8.87
N TYR A 450 -22.65 -12.60 9.89
CA TYR A 450 -23.14 -12.72 11.26
C TYR A 450 -23.09 -11.40 12.03
N LYS A 451 -22.10 -10.56 11.73
CA LYS A 451 -21.88 -9.29 12.43
C LYS A 451 -21.49 -8.21 11.42
N ILE A 452 -22.05 -7.02 11.62
CA ILE A 452 -21.77 -5.80 10.84
C ILE A 452 -21.57 -4.61 11.77
N SER A 453 -20.98 -3.54 11.25
CA SER A 453 -20.91 -2.22 11.89
C SER A 453 -21.59 -1.17 11.01
N GLY A 454 -22.48 -0.36 11.57
CA GLY A 454 -23.22 0.65 10.80
C GLY A 454 -24.30 0.06 9.89
N ASN A 455 -24.21 0.35 8.58
CA ASN A 455 -25.23 0.00 7.58
C ASN A 455 -25.06 -1.43 7.04
N LEU A 456 -26.12 -1.99 6.45
CA LEU A 456 -26.05 -3.27 5.74
C LEU A 456 -25.01 -3.21 4.62
N PRO A 457 -24.10 -4.20 4.52
CA PRO A 457 -23.05 -4.22 3.52
C PRO A 457 -23.62 -4.32 2.11
N THR A 458 -22.98 -3.64 1.18
CA THR A 458 -23.14 -3.87 -0.26
C THR A 458 -21.86 -4.51 -0.77
N LEU A 459 -21.97 -5.49 -1.66
CA LEU A 459 -20.80 -6.12 -2.27
C LEU A 459 -20.56 -5.54 -3.66
N ALA A 460 -19.33 -5.09 -3.91
CA ALA A 460 -18.86 -4.75 -5.24
C ALA A 460 -18.53 -6.01 -6.05
N GLN A 461 -18.15 -7.09 -5.37
CA GLN A 461 -17.79 -8.36 -6.00
C GLN A 461 -18.10 -9.54 -5.08
N PHE A 462 -18.71 -10.58 -5.63
CA PHE A 462 -18.73 -11.92 -5.06
C PHE A 462 -18.64 -12.89 -6.23
N ASP A 463 -17.49 -13.53 -6.39
CA ASP A 463 -17.16 -14.39 -7.53
C ASP A 463 -16.51 -15.68 -7.05
N ALA A 464 -16.70 -16.76 -7.82
CA ALA A 464 -16.11 -18.06 -7.58
C ALA A 464 -15.15 -18.44 -8.71
N TYR A 465 -14.08 -19.15 -8.35
CA TYR A 465 -13.03 -19.54 -9.29
C TYR A 465 -12.61 -20.99 -9.06
N LEU A 466 -11.96 -21.54 -10.08
CA LEU A 466 -11.20 -22.78 -10.03
C LEU A 466 -9.84 -22.48 -10.62
N CYS A 467 -8.76 -22.55 -9.83
CA CYS A 467 -7.42 -22.45 -10.38
C CYS A 467 -6.69 -23.80 -10.27
N GLN A 468 -6.28 -24.31 -11.42
CA GLN A 468 -5.57 -25.59 -11.57
C GLN A 468 -4.06 -25.39 -11.65
#